data_AF-A0A947HPM3-F1
#
_entry.id   AF-A0A947HPM3-F1
#
_cell.length_a   1.000
_cell.length_b   1.000
_cell.length_c   1.000
_cell.angle_alpha   90.00
_cell.angle_beta   90.00
_cell.angle_gamma   90.00
#
_symmetry.space_group_name_H-M   'P 1'
#
loop_
_entity.id
_entity.type
_entity.pdbx_description
1 polymer ?
#
loop_
_entity_poly.entity_id
_entity_poly.type
_entity_poly.pdbx_seq_one_letter_code
_entity_poly.pdbx_strand_id
1 'polypeptide(L)'
;MKLECVYDNSAANQPYVNGEQASPKLVTWGEGTRDEMCLNYVIVKRPYLEDDGSKTCPGFKGCQLACDPGDVMCLLQCSYYAGLDCFGCVLDAVSPCAQANCPAEGLGVVTCMNGCEGDQLGCLVTDCRPQLDTLYACLEPAIESGICDDALEQCDVRYGAE
;
A
#
# COMPACT_ATOMS: atom_id res chain seq x y z
N MET A 1 -10.72 -9.48 -3.38
CA MET A 1 -11.68 -9.11 -4.46
C MET A 1 -11.06 -9.47 -5.80
N LYS A 2 -11.80 -10.07 -6.73
CA LYS A 2 -11.33 -10.37 -8.09
C LYS A 2 -12.24 -9.63 -9.08
N LEU A 3 -11.65 -8.95 -10.07
CA LEU A 3 -12.35 -8.34 -11.20
C LEU A 3 -11.99 -9.09 -12.49
N GLU A 4 -12.98 -9.42 -13.29
CA GLU A 4 -12.81 -10.04 -14.61
C GLU A 4 -13.77 -9.36 -15.59
N CYS A 5 -13.26 -8.92 -16.73
CA CYS A 5 -14.05 -8.30 -17.80
C CYS A 5 -13.90 -9.12 -19.07
N VAL A 6 -15.02 -9.38 -19.74
CA VAL A 6 -15.07 -10.07 -21.04
C VAL A 6 -15.58 -9.07 -22.06
N TYR A 7 -14.83 -8.91 -23.14
CA TYR A 7 -15.14 -8.00 -24.23
C TYR A 7 -15.50 -8.80 -25.48
N ASP A 8 -16.50 -8.31 -26.24
CA ASP A 8 -16.84 -8.85 -27.55
C ASP A 8 -16.56 -7.82 -28.64
N ASN A 9 -15.44 -8.02 -29.32
CA ASN A 9 -15.00 -7.18 -30.42
C ASN A 9 -15.39 -7.75 -31.80
N SER A 10 -16.42 -8.59 -31.88
CA SER A 10 -16.91 -9.14 -33.15
C SER A 10 -17.53 -8.06 -34.03
N ALA A 11 -17.56 -8.31 -35.35
CA ALA A 11 -18.07 -7.37 -36.35
C ALA A 11 -19.52 -6.96 -36.09
N ALA A 12 -20.35 -7.89 -35.60
CA ALA A 12 -21.76 -7.64 -35.31
C ALA A 12 -21.98 -6.67 -34.14
N ASN A 13 -20.98 -6.53 -33.24
CA ASN A 13 -21.05 -5.69 -32.04
C ASN A 13 -20.25 -4.40 -32.16
N GLN A 14 -19.81 -4.04 -33.37
CA GLN A 14 -19.16 -2.76 -33.62
C GLN A 14 -20.18 -1.61 -33.69
N PRO A 15 -19.81 -0.40 -33.24
CA PRO A 15 -20.69 0.76 -33.30
C PRO A 15 -20.88 1.23 -34.75
N TYR A 16 -22.03 1.86 -35.01
CA TYR A 16 -22.27 2.56 -36.27
C TYR A 16 -21.63 3.94 -36.24
N VAL A 17 -20.84 4.25 -37.27
CA VAL A 17 -20.22 5.56 -37.50
C VAL A 17 -20.76 6.07 -38.82
N ASN A 18 -21.46 7.21 -38.80
CA ASN A 18 -22.09 7.81 -39.98
C ASN A 18 -23.07 6.86 -40.71
N GLY A 19 -23.76 5.99 -39.97
CA GLY A 19 -24.73 5.05 -40.54
C GLY A 19 -24.12 3.73 -41.05
N GLU A 20 -22.81 3.56 -40.99
CA GLU A 20 -22.12 2.31 -41.35
C GLU A 20 -21.55 1.61 -40.13
N GLN A 21 -21.69 0.29 -40.06
CA GLN A 21 -21.11 -0.49 -38.96
C GLN A 21 -19.59 -0.52 -39.10
N ALA A 22 -18.88 -0.08 -38.06
CA ALA A 22 -17.42 -0.06 -38.08
C ALA A 22 -16.84 -1.48 -38.19
N SER A 23 -15.65 -1.60 -38.78
CA SER A 23 -14.92 -2.87 -38.75
C SER A 23 -14.27 -3.09 -37.38
N PRO A 24 -14.17 -4.34 -36.91
CA PRO A 24 -13.37 -4.67 -35.73
C PRO A 24 -11.96 -4.10 -35.85
N LYS A 25 -11.48 -3.51 -34.75
CA LYS A 25 -10.11 -3.02 -34.62
C LYS A 25 -9.53 -3.48 -33.29
N LEU A 26 -8.21 -3.47 -33.16
CA LEU A 26 -7.62 -3.59 -31.82
C LEU A 26 -8.10 -2.42 -30.97
N VAL A 27 -8.74 -2.73 -29.85
CA VAL A 27 -9.14 -1.73 -28.85
C VAL A 27 -8.23 -1.88 -27.64
N THR A 28 -7.67 -0.77 -27.19
CA THR A 28 -6.78 -0.70 -26.04
C THR A 28 -7.49 -0.02 -24.89
N TRP A 29 -6.88 -0.11 -23.71
CA TRP A 29 -7.34 0.68 -22.58
C TRP A 29 -7.17 2.18 -22.86
N GLY A 30 -8.18 2.99 -22.51
CA GLY A 30 -8.13 4.44 -22.71
C GLY A 30 -9.43 5.15 -22.33
N GLU A 31 -9.40 6.49 -22.41
CA GLU A 31 -10.54 7.36 -22.05
C GLU A 31 -11.35 7.82 -23.27
N GLY A 32 -10.91 7.48 -24.49
CA GLY A 32 -11.64 7.79 -25.70
C GLY A 32 -12.92 6.97 -25.81
N THR A 33 -13.92 7.50 -26.54
CA THR A 33 -15.21 6.81 -26.77
C THR A 33 -15.10 5.52 -27.59
N ARG A 34 -13.90 5.18 -28.08
CA ARG A 34 -13.62 3.99 -28.89
C ARG A 34 -12.46 3.17 -28.29
N ASP A 35 -12.20 3.38 -27.01
CA ASP A 35 -11.28 2.64 -26.17
C ASP A 35 -12.09 1.80 -25.17
N GLU A 36 -11.45 0.84 -24.51
CA GLU A 36 -12.10 0.01 -23.49
C GLU A 36 -11.62 0.35 -22.08
N MET A 37 -12.44 0.03 -21.07
CA MET A 37 -12.07 0.13 -19.67
C MET A 37 -12.59 -1.08 -18.88
N CYS A 38 -11.78 -1.63 -17.96
CA CYS A 38 -12.19 -2.62 -16.97
C CYS A 38 -11.99 -2.02 -15.59
N LEU A 39 -13.03 -1.41 -15.01
CA LEU A 39 -12.92 -0.69 -13.75
C LEU A 39 -13.89 -1.25 -12.71
N ASN A 40 -13.47 -1.20 -11.45
CA ASN A 40 -14.34 -1.47 -10.31
C ASN A 40 -14.09 -0.38 -9.25
N TYR A 41 -15.18 0.24 -8.79
CA TYR A 41 -15.14 1.26 -7.73
C TYR A 41 -15.68 0.65 -6.45
N VAL A 42 -14.84 0.57 -5.43
CA VAL A 42 -15.25 0.07 -4.11
C VAL A 42 -15.23 1.22 -3.12
N ILE A 43 -16.37 1.48 -2.51
CA ILE A 43 -16.50 2.42 -1.39
C ILE A 43 -16.76 1.59 -0.14
N VAL A 44 -15.85 1.68 0.82
CA VAL A 44 -15.96 0.98 2.10
C VAL A 44 -16.28 1.99 3.19
N LYS A 45 -17.34 1.73 3.95
CA LYS A 45 -17.62 2.45 5.20
C LYS A 45 -17.15 1.60 6.37
N ARG A 46 -16.53 2.23 7.36
CA ARG A 46 -16.15 1.61 8.62
C ARG A 46 -16.82 2.37 9.77
N PRO A 47 -17.08 1.72 10.91
CA PRO A 47 -17.51 2.43 12.10
C PRO A 47 -16.55 3.58 12.41
N TYR A 48 -17.11 4.75 12.73
CA TYR A 48 -16.32 5.82 13.29
C TYR A 48 -15.96 5.42 14.73
N LEU A 49 -14.66 5.21 14.98
CA LEU A 49 -14.16 5.07 16.33
C LEU A 49 -13.83 6.49 16.80
N GLU A 50 -14.59 6.99 17.78
CA GLU A 50 -14.26 8.25 18.43
C GLU A 50 -12.86 8.11 19.04
N ASP A 51 -11.95 8.96 18.59
CA ASP A 51 -10.65 9.17 19.23
C ASP A 51 -10.92 9.95 20.52
N ASP A 52 -10.74 9.31 21.66
CA ASP A 52 -10.79 9.99 22.96
C ASP A 52 -9.49 10.78 23.24
N GLY A 53 -8.56 10.81 22.28
CA GLY A 53 -7.27 11.46 22.35
C GLY A 53 -6.29 10.76 23.28
N SER A 54 -6.64 9.57 23.80
CA SER A 54 -5.82 8.83 24.76
C SER A 54 -4.89 7.79 24.12
N LYS A 55 -5.10 7.44 22.84
CA LYS A 55 -4.31 6.42 22.14
C LYS A 55 -3.78 6.92 20.81
N THR A 56 -2.50 6.71 20.56
CA THR A 56 -1.87 7.15 19.31
C THR A 56 -2.33 6.33 18.09
N CYS A 57 -2.72 5.07 18.30
CA CYS A 57 -3.14 4.14 17.24
C CYS A 57 -4.50 3.46 17.53
N PRO A 58 -5.62 4.17 17.39
CA PRO A 58 -6.95 3.62 17.69
C PRO A 58 -7.33 2.49 16.72
N GLY A 59 -7.83 1.38 17.26
CA GLY A 59 -8.29 0.23 16.46
C GLY A 59 -7.19 -0.60 15.80
N PHE A 60 -5.91 -0.26 15.98
CA PHE A 60 -4.77 -0.94 15.38
C PHE A 60 -4.78 -2.46 15.63
N LYS A 61 -4.89 -2.86 16.91
CA LYS A 61 -4.90 -4.28 17.31
C LYS A 61 -6.01 -5.08 16.63
N GLY A 62 -7.18 -4.46 16.41
CA GLY A 62 -8.29 -5.11 15.72
C GLY A 62 -7.99 -5.36 14.23
N CYS A 63 -7.27 -4.43 13.59
CA CYS A 63 -6.82 -4.59 12.21
C CYS A 63 -5.69 -5.63 12.10
N GLN A 64 -4.71 -5.59 13.01
CA GLN A 64 -3.59 -6.55 13.06
C GLN A 64 -4.05 -8.00 13.12
N LEU A 65 -5.12 -8.30 13.86
CA LEU A 65 -5.68 -9.66 13.95
C LEU A 65 -6.20 -10.22 12.61
N ALA A 66 -6.36 -9.37 11.58
CA ALA A 66 -6.75 -9.77 10.24
C ALA A 66 -5.56 -9.94 9.27
N CYS A 67 -4.33 -9.65 9.72
CA CYS A 67 -3.11 -9.83 8.94
C CYS A 67 -2.61 -11.27 8.99
N ASP A 68 -1.98 -11.72 7.91
CA ASP A 68 -1.19 -12.95 7.94
C ASP A 68 0.06 -12.76 8.82
N PRO A 69 0.57 -13.82 9.49
CA PRO A 69 1.84 -13.74 10.22
C PRO A 69 2.97 -13.24 9.30
N GLY A 70 3.75 -12.27 9.77
CA GLY A 70 4.86 -11.69 9.01
C GLY A 70 4.48 -10.63 7.99
N ASP A 71 3.19 -10.35 7.77
CA ASP A 71 2.75 -9.35 6.80
C ASP A 71 2.95 -7.91 7.33
N VAL A 72 4.19 -7.44 7.29
CA VAL A 72 4.59 -6.08 7.69
C VAL A 72 3.83 -5.00 6.92
N MET A 73 3.47 -5.27 5.66
CA MET A 73 2.69 -4.32 4.86
C MET A 73 1.25 -4.21 5.35
N CYS A 74 0.61 -5.31 5.74
CA CYS A 74 -0.67 -5.28 6.40
C CYS A 74 -0.60 -4.52 7.74
N LEU A 75 0.44 -4.75 8.54
CA LEU A 75 0.68 -4.04 9.79
C LEU A 75 0.85 -2.52 9.58
N LEU A 76 1.62 -2.12 8.57
CA LEU A 76 1.80 -0.71 8.20
C LEU A 76 0.51 -0.09 7.65
N GLN A 77 -0.29 -0.86 6.94
CA GLN A 77 -1.60 -0.43 6.45
C GLN A 77 -2.61 -0.29 7.61
N CYS A 78 -2.48 -1.09 8.67
CA CYS A 78 -3.27 -0.93 9.89
C CYS A 78 -2.97 0.38 10.62
N SER A 79 -1.72 0.87 10.62
CA SER A 79 -1.40 2.16 11.22
C SER A 79 -1.96 3.31 10.39
N TYR A 80 -1.87 3.21 9.05
CA TYR A 80 -2.55 4.14 8.16
C TYR A 80 -4.07 4.17 8.37
N TYR A 81 -4.70 3.00 8.56
CA TYR A 81 -6.13 2.91 8.83
C TYR A 81 -6.54 3.42 10.21
N ALA A 82 -5.65 3.35 11.19
CA ALA A 82 -5.85 3.95 12.50
C ALA A 82 -5.75 5.49 12.46
N GLY A 83 -5.11 6.06 11.43
CA GLY A 83 -5.04 7.50 11.19
C GLY A 83 -3.63 7.94 10.80
N LEU A 84 -3.50 9.15 10.24
CA LEU A 84 -2.20 9.68 9.81
C LEU A 84 -1.25 9.91 11.00
N ASP A 85 -1.76 10.25 12.18
CA ASP A 85 -0.95 10.43 13.39
C ASP A 85 -0.35 9.10 13.86
N CYS A 86 -1.14 8.02 13.84
CA CYS A 86 -0.65 6.66 14.09
C CYS A 86 0.41 6.25 13.07
N PHE A 87 0.13 6.47 11.78
CA PHE A 87 1.04 6.15 10.70
C PHE A 87 2.39 6.86 10.84
N GLY A 88 2.36 8.17 11.14
CA GLY A 88 3.56 8.95 11.42
C GLY A 88 4.34 8.41 12.61
N CYS A 89 3.66 8.16 13.74
CA CYS A 89 4.30 7.60 14.94
C CYS A 89 5.01 6.27 14.65
N VAL A 90 4.33 5.36 13.94
CA VAL A 90 4.88 4.04 13.59
C VAL A 90 6.10 4.17 12.66
N LEU A 91 6.06 5.07 11.67
CA LEU A 91 7.22 5.31 10.81
C LEU A 91 8.42 5.86 11.58
N ASP A 92 8.17 6.81 12.48
CA ASP A 92 9.21 7.38 13.34
C ASP A 92 9.77 6.34 14.32
N ALA A 93 8.91 5.47 14.86
CA ALA A 93 9.28 4.38 15.77
C ALA A 93 10.10 3.27 15.08
N VAL A 94 9.71 2.86 13.87
CA VAL A 94 10.36 1.77 13.16
C VAL A 94 11.69 2.20 12.54
N SER A 95 11.87 3.49 12.24
CA SER A 95 13.08 4.01 11.60
C SER A 95 14.37 3.72 12.40
N PRO A 96 14.45 3.97 13.72
CA PRO A 96 15.59 3.55 14.54
C PRO A 96 15.80 2.03 14.56
N CYS A 97 14.72 1.24 14.58
CA CYS A 97 14.83 -0.23 14.54
C CYS A 97 15.43 -0.71 13.21
N ALA A 98 14.98 -0.12 12.11
CA ALA A 98 15.52 -0.36 10.77
C ALA A 98 17.00 0.00 10.67
N GLN A 99 17.40 1.13 11.25
CA GLN A 99 18.81 1.53 11.28
C GLN A 99 19.66 0.57 12.13
N ALA A 100 19.12 0.02 13.22
CA ALA A 100 19.86 -0.89 14.09
C ALA A 100 20.03 -2.29 13.50
N ASN A 101 19.02 -2.80 12.78
CA ASN A 101 18.98 -4.18 12.32
C ASN A 101 19.28 -4.33 10.82
N CYS A 102 18.97 -3.33 10.01
CA CYS A 102 19.08 -3.33 8.55
C CYS A 102 19.78 -2.06 8.01
N PRO A 103 20.96 -1.69 8.54
CA PRO A 103 21.62 -0.42 8.20
C PRO A 103 22.01 -0.32 6.72
N ALA A 104 22.42 -1.43 6.10
CA ALA A 104 22.84 -1.45 4.70
C ALA A 104 21.65 -1.25 3.75
N GLU A 105 20.55 -1.95 4.03
CA GLU A 105 19.31 -1.87 3.27
C GLU A 105 18.65 -0.50 3.44
N GLY A 106 18.69 0.06 4.67
CA GLY A 106 18.23 1.41 4.96
C GLY A 106 19.02 2.47 4.19
N LEU A 107 20.36 2.32 4.13
CA LEU A 107 21.21 3.18 3.31
C LEU A 107 20.88 3.05 1.82
N GLY A 108 20.49 1.87 1.36
CA GLY A 108 20.01 1.63 0.00
C GLY A 108 18.81 2.52 -0.34
N VAL A 109 17.81 2.57 0.54
CA VAL A 109 16.64 3.44 0.39
C VAL A 109 17.04 4.91 0.39
N VAL A 110 17.84 5.36 1.36
CA VAL A 110 18.31 6.76 1.44
C VAL A 110 19.08 7.17 0.19
N THR A 111 19.96 6.30 -0.31
CA THR A 111 20.75 6.57 -1.51
C THR A 111 19.87 6.75 -2.74
N CYS A 112 18.83 5.91 -2.88
CA CYS A 112 17.87 6.07 -3.95
C CYS A 112 17.06 7.37 -3.81
N MET A 113 16.57 7.64 -2.59
CA MET A 113 15.77 8.82 -2.28
C MET A 113 16.51 10.14 -2.53
N ASN A 114 17.83 10.17 -2.41
CA ASN A 114 18.64 11.35 -2.76
C ASN A 114 18.56 11.73 -4.25
N GLY A 115 18.13 10.80 -5.11
CA GLY A 115 17.87 11.06 -6.53
C GLY A 115 16.43 11.47 -6.84
N CYS A 116 15.53 11.48 -5.85
CA CYS A 116 14.12 11.80 -6.04
C CYS A 116 13.88 13.32 -6.01
N GLU A 117 13.34 13.86 -7.09
CA GLU A 117 12.83 15.23 -7.15
C GLU A 117 11.30 15.25 -7.11
N GLY A 118 10.70 16.22 -6.40
CA GLY A 118 9.24 16.37 -6.37
C GLY A 118 8.54 15.38 -5.42
N ASP A 119 7.63 14.56 -5.96
CA ASP A 119 6.79 13.62 -5.18
C ASP A 119 7.62 12.50 -4.57
N GLN A 120 8.02 12.70 -3.32
CA GLN A 120 8.87 11.77 -2.56
C GLN A 120 8.17 10.43 -2.32
N LEU A 121 6.86 10.44 -2.08
CA LEU A 121 6.13 9.20 -1.81
C LEU A 121 5.95 8.40 -3.09
N GLY A 122 5.59 9.06 -4.20
CA GLY A 122 5.55 8.44 -5.52
C GLY A 122 6.89 7.81 -5.88
N CYS A 123 7.99 8.56 -5.77
CA CYS A 123 9.33 8.06 -6.06
C CYS A 123 9.72 6.86 -5.18
N LEU A 124 9.40 6.90 -3.89
CA LEU A 124 9.68 5.80 -2.96
C LEU A 124 9.00 4.50 -3.40
N VAL A 125 7.74 4.57 -3.81
CA VAL A 125 6.93 3.37 -4.11
C VAL A 125 7.04 2.89 -5.56
N THR A 126 7.55 3.72 -6.49
CA THR A 126 7.77 3.33 -7.89
C THR A 126 9.25 3.10 -8.19
N ASP A 127 10.09 4.09 -7.95
CA ASP A 127 11.45 4.14 -8.48
C ASP A 127 12.45 3.51 -7.50
N CYS A 128 12.25 3.77 -6.20
CA CYS A 128 13.04 3.18 -5.12
C CYS A 128 12.45 1.86 -4.59
N ARG A 129 11.45 1.32 -5.29
CA ARG A 129 10.76 0.09 -4.89
C ARG A 129 11.70 -1.09 -4.63
N PRO A 130 12.74 -1.36 -5.46
CA PRO A 130 13.66 -2.47 -5.20
C PRO A 130 14.42 -2.32 -3.88
N GLN A 131 14.89 -1.11 -3.55
CA GLN A 131 15.60 -0.83 -2.30
C GLN A 131 14.65 -0.95 -1.11
N LEU A 132 13.42 -0.47 -1.28
CA LEU A 132 12.37 -0.60 -0.28
C LEU A 132 12.03 -2.07 0.00
N ASP A 133 11.89 -2.91 -1.03
CA ASP A 133 11.66 -4.34 -0.89
C ASP A 133 12.83 -5.05 -0.18
N THR A 134 14.10 -4.65 -0.44
CA THR A 134 15.24 -5.21 0.29
C THR A 134 15.26 -4.82 1.77
N LEU A 135 14.87 -3.58 2.10
CA LEU A 135 14.74 -3.16 3.49
C LEU A 135 13.64 -3.94 4.21
N TYR A 136 12.48 -4.13 3.56
CA TYR A 136 11.40 -4.92 4.12
C TYR A 136 11.79 -6.38 4.36
N ALA A 137 12.43 -7.03 3.38
CA ALA A 137 12.88 -8.42 3.54
C ALA A 137 13.89 -8.59 4.70
N CYS A 138 14.70 -7.57 4.98
CA CYS A 138 15.59 -7.58 6.14
C CYS A 138 14.86 -7.33 7.47
N LEU A 139 13.88 -6.43 7.48
CA LEU A 139 13.15 -6.01 8.68
C LEU A 139 12.13 -7.05 9.15
N GLU A 140 11.53 -7.80 8.23
CA GLU A 140 10.46 -8.76 8.51
C GLU A 140 10.79 -9.71 9.67
N PRO A 141 11.94 -10.42 9.70
CA PRO A 141 12.29 -11.28 10.84
C PRO A 141 12.45 -10.55 12.18
N ALA A 142 12.97 -9.32 12.16
CA ALA A 142 13.17 -8.51 13.38
C ALA A 142 11.83 -7.99 13.92
N ILE A 143 10.92 -7.64 13.03
CA ILE A 143 9.55 -7.23 13.38
C ILE A 143 8.76 -8.43 13.92
N GLU A 144 8.82 -9.58 13.26
CA GLU A 144 8.16 -10.81 13.70
C GLU A 144 8.63 -11.28 15.08
N SER A 145 9.94 -11.15 15.35
CA SER A 145 10.51 -11.55 16.64
C SER A 145 10.21 -10.56 17.77
N GLY A 146 9.52 -9.44 17.48
CA GLY A 146 9.23 -8.38 18.44
C GLY A 146 10.46 -7.53 18.81
N ILE A 147 11.57 -7.61 18.07
CA ILE A 147 12.77 -6.81 18.36
C ILE A 147 12.49 -5.30 18.23
N CYS A 148 11.53 -4.93 17.39
CA CYS A 148 11.10 -3.55 17.23
C CYS A 148 9.96 -3.13 18.18
N ASP A 149 9.41 -4.02 19.00
CA ASP A 149 8.19 -3.74 19.78
C ASP A 149 8.42 -2.64 20.83
N ASP A 150 9.56 -2.61 21.50
CA ASP A 150 9.90 -1.55 22.46
C ASP A 150 9.83 -0.15 21.82
N ALA A 151 10.22 -0.03 20.56
CA ALA A 151 10.15 1.24 19.84
C ALA A 151 8.70 1.59 19.44
N LEU A 152 7.87 0.58 19.16
CA LEU A 152 6.48 0.73 18.71
C LEU A 152 5.49 0.94 19.86
N GLU A 153 5.85 0.54 21.09
CA GLU A 153 5.02 0.73 22.28
C GLU A 153 4.65 2.19 22.52
N GLN A 154 5.53 3.14 22.14
CA GLN A 154 5.24 4.57 22.24
C GLN A 154 4.04 5.01 21.37
N CYS A 155 3.65 4.19 20.40
CA CYS A 155 2.51 4.39 19.52
C CYS A 155 1.30 3.53 19.93
N ASP A 156 1.33 2.84 21.07
CA ASP A 156 0.36 1.80 21.45
C ASP A 156 0.28 0.62 20.45
N VAL A 157 1.41 0.28 19.83
CA VAL A 157 1.51 -0.78 18.81
C VAL A 157 2.54 -1.83 19.24
N ARG A 158 2.27 -3.09 18.91
CA ARG A 158 3.22 -4.21 18.98
C ARG A 158 3.03 -5.07 17.74
N TYR A 159 4.11 -5.54 17.13
CA TYR A 159 4.10 -6.36 15.92
C TYR A 159 4.48 -7.80 16.17
N GLY A 160 5.37 -8.06 17.14
CA GLY A 160 5.69 -9.42 17.55
C GLY A 160 4.45 -10.19 18.01
N ALA A 161 4.40 -11.48 17.71
CA ALA A 161 3.40 -12.37 18.30
C ALA A 161 3.73 -12.57 19.80
N GLU A 162 2.73 -12.41 20.67
CA GLU A 162 2.80 -12.93 22.05
C GLU A 162 2.79 -14.47 22.07
#